data_AF-A0A6L7URW0-F1
#
_entry.id   AF-A0A6L7URW0-F1
#
_cell.length_a   1.000
_cell.length_b   1.000
_cell.length_c   1.000
_cell.angle_alpha   90.00
_cell.angle_beta   90.00
_cell.angle_gamma   90.00
#
_symmetry.space_group_name_H-M   'P 1'
#
loop_
_entity.id
_entity.type
_entity.pdbx_description
1 polymer ?
#
loop_
_entity_poly.entity_id
_entity_poly.type
_entity_poly.pdbx_seq_one_letter_code
_entity_poly.pdbx_strand_id
1 'polypeptide(L)'
;MAEHLRPREHLARRARRRVGPGRVAEPRPEVRSGRRPPGLLGRLRSGRRHRARDMAWRPLAPTPDGHGRGRQPVYRVLQRRLDQQVHAQAGCRPEPAPRPASAPDELSRPMEVQGRTPGNLPAAVRAAALLPALLALACGEDPTGPPEAPEPPEPPSAPVATVVTACEGGRAFRFPCDGVDLVGRVSLPNLTPGRTPDGGSERWFTNDIWGWTDPQTGVEYALVGRHDGLAIVDLSTTVAARPIAFMPSAISHSRWRDMKVYADHVFVVSESTGHGVQVLDLTRLRGLTEFTELQSDARYRDVSAVHNIAINEETGFAYAVGSNSGGETCGAGLHMIDVSNPQNPTFAGCYAEEGTGRRGTGYTHDVQCVVYRGPDAEHAGREICVGSNENAIVLSDVTDKANPTTLSTARYADYGYVHQGWLSEDHRYFYQNDEADEYTNQVSRTRMLVWDLTDLDDPVLAAEHLGPTGAIDHNLYVHEGLIYHSNYTFGVRILDITDPLNPREVGYFDTVPEHDETNFDGSWSTYPYFESGLFVVTSKKEGLFVLRLRQGA
;
A
#
# COMPACT_ATOMS: atom_id res chain seq x y z
N MET A 1 41.92 34.73 -25.71
CA MET A 1 41.95 33.84 -26.89
C MET A 1 41.21 32.58 -26.45
N ALA A 2 39.89 32.46 -26.64
CA ALA A 2 39.21 31.97 -27.86
C ALA A 2 39.68 30.54 -28.18
N GLU A 3 38.91 29.45 -28.23
CA GLU A 3 37.49 29.12 -28.51
C GLU A 3 37.11 27.84 -27.72
N HIS A 4 35.94 27.70 -27.07
CA HIS A 4 34.64 27.26 -27.61
C HIS A 4 34.60 25.86 -28.24
N LEU A 5 34.03 24.89 -27.52
CA LEU A 5 33.16 23.83 -28.05
C LEU A 5 32.14 23.43 -26.96
N ARG A 6 30.86 23.67 -27.23
CA ARG A 6 29.68 23.26 -26.45
C ARG A 6 29.07 21.96 -27.02
N PRO A 7 28.21 21.25 -26.26
CA PRO A 7 27.69 19.93 -26.59
C PRO A 7 26.44 19.96 -27.50
N ARG A 8 26.15 18.81 -28.13
CA ARG A 8 25.02 18.58 -29.05
C ARG A 8 23.70 18.44 -28.29
N GLU A 9 22.74 19.29 -28.61
CA GLU A 9 21.31 19.16 -28.27
C GLU A 9 20.59 18.29 -29.30
N HIS A 10 19.76 17.34 -28.85
CA HIS A 10 18.80 16.61 -29.69
C HIS A 10 17.43 17.29 -29.61
N LEU A 11 17.07 18.04 -30.65
CA LEU A 11 15.74 18.60 -30.88
C LEU A 11 14.88 17.61 -31.70
N ALA A 12 13.82 17.06 -31.10
CA ALA A 12 12.75 16.39 -31.83
C ALA A 12 11.71 17.43 -32.32
N ARG A 13 11.71 17.74 -33.62
CA ARG A 13 10.72 18.61 -34.26
C ARG A 13 9.47 17.81 -34.67
N ARG A 14 8.32 18.24 -34.16
CA ARG A 14 6.97 17.94 -34.67
C ARG A 14 6.81 18.42 -36.12
N ALA A 15 6.30 17.56 -36.99
CA ALA A 15 5.73 17.95 -38.29
C ALA A 15 4.21 17.75 -38.28
N ARG A 16 3.47 18.87 -38.22
CA ARG A 16 2.02 18.91 -38.45
C ARG A 16 1.77 18.93 -39.97
N ARG A 17 0.94 18.03 -40.49
CA ARG A 17 0.25 18.22 -41.78
C ARG A 17 -1.23 18.49 -41.52
N ARG A 18 -1.66 19.71 -41.92
CA ARG A 18 -3.06 20.12 -42.07
C ARG A 18 -3.59 19.57 -43.40
N VAL A 19 -4.77 18.96 -43.39
CA VAL A 19 -5.70 18.95 -44.54
C VAL A 19 -7.09 19.23 -43.99
N GLY A 20 -7.73 20.28 -44.51
CA GLY A 20 -9.10 20.69 -44.21
C GLY A 20 -10.15 20.01 -45.10
N PRO A 21 -11.44 20.36 -44.94
CA PRO A 21 -12.55 19.40 -45.10
C PRO A 21 -13.25 19.45 -46.46
N GLY A 22 -13.89 18.34 -46.83
CA GLY A 22 -14.86 18.23 -47.93
C GLY A 22 -16.02 17.34 -47.51
N ARG A 23 -17.24 17.83 -47.72
CA ARG A 23 -18.52 17.31 -47.20
C ARG A 23 -19.40 16.79 -48.37
N VAL A 24 -20.17 15.74 -48.10
CA VAL A 24 -21.50 15.35 -48.66
C VAL A 24 -21.56 14.63 -50.03
N ALA A 25 -22.07 13.38 -50.03
CA ALA A 25 -23.42 13.01 -50.51
C ALA A 25 -23.62 11.47 -50.56
N GLU A 26 -24.75 10.97 -50.04
CA GLU A 26 -25.28 9.62 -50.27
C GLU A 26 -25.83 9.45 -51.71
N PRO A 27 -26.16 8.22 -52.17
CA PRO A 27 -27.55 7.75 -52.00
C PRO A 27 -27.75 6.22 -51.80
N ARG A 28 -28.83 5.87 -51.09
CA ARG A 28 -29.69 4.65 -51.26
C ARG A 28 -30.96 5.06 -52.07
N PRO A 29 -31.88 4.20 -52.57
CA PRO A 29 -32.33 2.89 -52.03
C PRO A 29 -32.88 1.82 -53.03
N GLU A 30 -33.32 0.66 -52.50
CA GLU A 30 -34.50 -0.21 -52.84
C GLU A 30 -34.20 -1.66 -52.34
N VAL A 31 -34.88 -2.32 -51.38
CA VAL A 31 -36.29 -2.68 -51.06
C VAL A 31 -36.85 -3.87 -51.87
N ARG A 32 -37.04 -5.02 -51.19
CA ARG A 32 -38.19 -5.97 -51.15
C ARG A 32 -37.70 -7.39 -50.80
N SER A 33 -38.41 -8.32 -50.17
CA SER A 33 -39.53 -8.40 -49.20
C SER A 33 -39.91 -9.89 -49.10
N GLY A 34 -40.34 -10.40 -47.94
CA GLY A 34 -41.14 -11.64 -47.81
C GLY A 34 -40.63 -12.62 -46.75
N ARG A 35 -41.11 -12.56 -45.49
CA ARG A 35 -42.29 -13.25 -44.90
C ARG A 35 -42.05 -14.73 -44.47
N ARG A 36 -42.06 -14.93 -43.13
CA ARG A 36 -42.44 -16.15 -42.34
C ARG A 36 -43.91 -16.58 -42.67
N PRO A 37 -44.51 -17.73 -42.21
CA PRO A 37 -44.37 -18.43 -40.90
C PRO A 37 -44.66 -19.99 -40.95
N PRO A 38 -45.25 -20.70 -39.93
CA PRO A 38 -44.55 -21.65 -39.05
C PRO A 38 -45.24 -23.04 -38.80
N GLY A 39 -44.69 -23.85 -37.87
CA GLY A 39 -45.30 -25.05 -37.24
C GLY A 39 -44.62 -26.37 -37.64
N LEU A 40 -44.54 -27.45 -36.87
CA LEU A 40 -45.10 -27.86 -35.57
C LEU A 40 -44.42 -29.19 -35.15
N LEU A 41 -44.28 -29.44 -33.83
CA LEU A 41 -44.37 -30.73 -33.11
C LEU A 41 -43.63 -32.01 -33.58
N GLY A 42 -42.89 -32.63 -32.66
CA GLY A 42 -42.51 -34.05 -32.75
C GLY A 42 -41.63 -34.57 -31.60
N ARG A 43 -42.26 -35.03 -30.50
CA ARG A 43 -41.62 -35.92 -29.50
C ARG A 43 -41.37 -37.30 -30.12
N LEU A 44 -40.29 -37.99 -29.74
CA LEU A 44 -40.26 -39.44 -29.53
C LEU A 44 -39.04 -39.88 -28.72
N ARG A 45 -39.30 -40.74 -27.72
CA ARG A 45 -38.33 -41.49 -26.89
C ARG A 45 -37.96 -42.82 -27.56
N SER A 46 -36.71 -43.27 -27.36
CA SER A 46 -36.21 -44.65 -27.16
C SER A 46 -34.73 -44.67 -27.61
N GLY A 47 -33.74 -45.31 -26.99
CA GLY A 47 -33.68 -46.41 -26.04
C GLY A 47 -32.88 -47.57 -26.66
N ARG A 48 -31.57 -47.68 -26.38
CA ARG A 48 -30.66 -48.87 -26.39
C ARG A 48 -29.19 -48.37 -26.35
N ARG A 49 -28.42 -48.56 -25.27
CA ARG A 49 -27.65 -49.74 -24.80
C ARG A 49 -26.52 -50.24 -25.73
N HIS A 50 -25.27 -49.98 -25.32
CA HIS A 50 -24.05 -50.79 -25.42
C HIS A 50 -23.09 -50.22 -24.33
N ARG A 51 -22.77 -50.88 -23.18
CA ARG A 51 -21.76 -51.94 -22.91
C ARG A 51 -20.52 -51.83 -23.81
N ALA A 52 -19.26 -51.79 -23.36
CA ALA A 52 -18.64 -51.96 -22.05
C ALA A 52 -17.13 -51.59 -22.17
N ARG A 53 -16.47 -51.18 -21.08
CA ARG A 53 -15.34 -51.90 -20.44
C ARG A 53 -14.60 -50.99 -19.44
N ASP A 54 -14.80 -51.31 -18.17
CA ASP A 54 -13.95 -50.91 -17.05
C ASP A 54 -12.57 -51.59 -17.14
N MET A 55 -11.50 -50.88 -16.79
CA MET A 55 -10.28 -51.48 -16.24
C MET A 55 -9.96 -50.78 -14.93
N ALA A 56 -10.12 -51.55 -13.84
CA ALA A 56 -9.65 -51.21 -12.52
C ALA A 56 -8.17 -51.63 -12.38
N TRP A 57 -7.35 -50.75 -11.80
CA TRP A 57 -6.04 -51.10 -11.25
C TRP A 57 -6.13 -51.16 -9.73
N ARG A 58 -5.79 -52.31 -9.15
CA ARG A 58 -5.62 -52.52 -7.70
C ARG A 58 -4.13 -52.37 -7.33
N PRO A 59 -3.82 -51.94 -6.10
CA PRO A 59 -2.45 -51.76 -5.62
C PRO A 59 -1.85 -53.08 -5.11
N LEU A 60 -0.54 -53.26 -5.28
CA LEU A 60 0.26 -54.32 -4.66
C LEU A 60 1.20 -53.70 -3.61
N ALA A 61 1.16 -54.28 -2.41
CA ALA A 61 2.09 -54.03 -1.30
C ALA A 61 3.36 -54.89 -1.43
N PRO A 62 4.44 -54.60 -0.68
CA PRO A 62 5.82 -54.93 -1.06
C PRO A 62 6.32 -56.26 -0.47
N THR A 63 7.41 -56.79 -1.06
CA THR A 63 8.31 -57.77 -0.42
C THR A 63 9.76 -57.28 -0.52
N PRO A 64 10.62 -57.62 0.46
CA PRO A 64 11.97 -57.06 0.61
C PRO A 64 13.05 -57.95 0.00
N ASP A 65 14.14 -57.34 -0.49
CA ASP A 65 15.53 -57.70 -0.14
C ASP A 65 16.56 -57.06 -1.11
N GLY A 66 17.73 -56.73 -0.55
CA GLY A 66 18.99 -57.06 -1.23
C GLY A 66 19.76 -55.94 -1.94
N HIS A 67 20.64 -55.28 -1.17
CA HIS A 67 21.96 -54.75 -1.55
C HIS A 67 22.35 -54.52 -3.03
N GLY A 68 22.67 -53.26 -3.35
CA GLY A 68 23.50 -52.90 -4.50
C GLY A 68 24.19 -51.55 -4.30
N ARG A 69 25.51 -51.56 -4.07
CA ARG A 69 26.37 -50.37 -3.95
C ARG A 69 26.55 -49.69 -5.30
N GLY A 70 26.53 -48.35 -5.33
CA GLY A 70 26.90 -47.59 -6.54
C GLY A 70 26.85 -46.06 -6.43
N ARG A 71 27.87 -45.47 -5.78
CA ARG A 71 28.48 -44.14 -5.97
C ARG A 71 27.59 -42.92 -6.34
N GLN A 72 27.48 -41.96 -5.41
CA GLN A 72 27.26 -40.53 -5.68
C GLN A 72 28.47 -39.69 -5.20
N PRO A 73 28.79 -38.53 -5.84
CA PRO A 73 29.82 -37.62 -5.36
C PRO A 73 29.30 -36.52 -4.43
N VAL A 74 29.83 -36.54 -3.20
CA VAL A 74 30.33 -35.45 -2.34
C VAL A 74 29.81 -34.00 -2.53
N TYR A 75 29.05 -33.51 -1.54
CA TYR A 75 29.17 -32.15 -1.00
C TYR A 75 29.02 -32.19 0.54
N ARG A 76 30.12 -32.00 1.27
CA ARG A 76 30.20 -31.77 2.72
C ARG A 76 31.51 -31.03 3.01
N VAL A 77 31.45 -29.71 3.24
CA VAL A 77 32.26 -28.89 4.18
C VAL A 77 31.58 -27.50 4.12
N LEU A 78 30.86 -26.98 5.13
CA LEU A 78 31.36 -26.37 6.36
C LEU A 78 30.21 -26.27 7.37
N GLN A 79 30.23 -27.10 8.41
CA GLN A 79 29.47 -26.85 9.64
C GLN A 79 30.24 -27.44 10.80
N ARG A 80 31.38 -26.80 11.13
CA ARG A 80 32.14 -27.00 12.36
C ARG A 80 33.00 -25.76 12.62
N ARG A 81 32.43 -24.79 13.34
CA ARG A 81 33.14 -23.81 14.19
C ARG A 81 32.12 -22.89 14.86
N LEU A 82 31.44 -23.40 15.89
CA LEU A 82 30.79 -22.60 16.94
C LEU A 82 30.31 -23.56 18.03
N ASP A 83 31.28 -24.16 18.73
CA ASP A 83 31.08 -24.87 19.99
C ASP A 83 32.46 -25.06 20.63
N GLN A 84 33.00 -23.99 21.23
CA GLN A 84 34.04 -24.03 22.27
C GLN A 84 34.37 -22.61 22.75
N GLN A 85 33.48 -22.06 23.56
CA GLN A 85 33.63 -20.99 24.56
C GLN A 85 32.17 -20.69 24.92
N VAL A 86 31.60 -21.18 26.01
CA VAL A 86 31.70 -20.56 27.33
C VAL A 86 31.24 -21.61 28.37
N HIS A 87 32.16 -22.07 29.21
CA HIS A 87 31.84 -22.63 30.53
C HIS A 87 33.02 -22.35 31.47
N ALA A 88 32.94 -21.24 32.21
CA ALA A 88 33.53 -21.09 33.54
C ALA A 88 33.04 -19.78 34.17
N GLN A 89 31.94 -19.83 34.92
CA GLN A 89 31.86 -19.39 36.32
C GLN A 89 30.39 -19.33 36.75
N ALA A 90 30.01 -20.26 37.62
CA ALA A 90 28.76 -20.25 38.35
C ALA A 90 28.96 -19.52 39.68
N GLY A 91 27.97 -18.70 40.08
CA GLY A 91 27.86 -18.20 41.44
C GLY A 91 26.82 -17.10 41.58
N CYS A 92 25.72 -17.41 42.28
CA CYS A 92 24.62 -16.56 42.77
C CYS A 92 23.37 -16.40 41.88
N ARG A 93 22.32 -17.14 42.27
CA ARG A 93 20.92 -16.99 41.84
C ARG A 93 20.19 -15.96 42.73
N PRO A 94 19.20 -15.25 42.16
CA PRO A 94 17.90 -15.06 42.82
C PRO A 94 16.76 -15.72 42.01
N GLU A 95 15.67 -16.04 42.71
CA GLU A 95 14.48 -16.76 42.22
C GLU A 95 13.71 -16.03 41.09
N PRO A 96 12.96 -16.76 40.23
CA PRO A 96 12.15 -16.13 39.20
C PRO A 96 10.79 -15.65 39.74
N ALA A 97 10.44 -14.41 39.43
CA ALA A 97 9.12 -13.82 39.65
C ALA A 97 8.02 -14.55 38.85
N PRO A 98 6.77 -14.59 39.35
CA PRO A 98 5.69 -15.36 38.72
C PRO A 98 5.20 -14.73 37.42
N ARG A 99 4.86 -15.59 36.45
CA ARG A 99 4.26 -15.25 35.16
C ARG A 99 2.90 -14.55 35.33
N PRO A 100 2.60 -13.45 34.62
CA PRO A 100 1.23 -12.99 34.49
C PRO A 100 0.46 -13.88 33.50
N ALA A 101 -0.80 -14.10 33.83
CA ALA A 101 -1.74 -14.96 33.13
C ALA A 101 -2.07 -14.46 31.72
N SER A 102 -2.28 -15.42 30.83
CA SER A 102 -2.83 -15.31 29.48
C SER A 102 -4.12 -14.47 29.42
N ALA A 103 -4.13 -13.43 28.60
CA ALA A 103 -5.35 -12.79 28.10
C ALA A 103 -5.94 -13.65 26.96
N PRO A 104 -7.28 -13.80 26.86
CA PRO A 104 -7.90 -14.67 25.88
C PRO A 104 -8.04 -14.03 24.49
N ASP A 105 -7.93 -14.88 23.47
CA ASP A 105 -8.34 -14.66 22.07
C ASP A 105 -9.79 -14.17 21.96
N GLU A 106 -10.01 -13.03 21.33
CA GLU A 106 -11.30 -12.67 20.74
C GLU A 106 -11.10 -12.17 19.29
N LEU A 107 -11.02 -13.13 18.37
CA LEU A 107 -11.42 -12.93 16.98
C LEU A 107 -12.39 -14.04 16.61
N SER A 108 -13.53 -13.63 16.04
CA SER A 108 -14.54 -14.43 15.33
C SER A 108 -15.44 -15.38 16.13
N ARG A 109 -16.66 -14.92 16.44
CA ARG A 109 -17.89 -15.73 16.34
C ARG A 109 -19.06 -14.93 15.75
N PRO A 110 -19.87 -15.54 14.86
CA PRO A 110 -20.99 -14.87 14.19
C PRO A 110 -22.23 -14.81 15.10
N MET A 111 -22.97 -13.70 15.01
CA MET A 111 -24.21 -13.49 15.75
C MET A 111 -25.40 -13.82 14.83
N GLU A 112 -26.13 -14.91 15.15
CA GLU A 112 -27.41 -15.25 14.53
C GLU A 112 -28.50 -14.24 14.92
N VAL A 113 -29.24 -13.75 13.93
CA VAL A 113 -30.44 -12.92 14.11
C VAL A 113 -31.67 -13.82 14.03
N GLN A 114 -32.39 -13.99 15.15
CA GLN A 114 -33.79 -14.42 15.14
C GLN A 114 -34.68 -13.25 15.59
N GLY A 115 -35.58 -12.86 14.70
CA GLY A 115 -36.50 -11.75 14.92
C GLY A 115 -37.64 -12.07 15.89
N ARG A 116 -38.22 -11.02 16.47
CA ARG A 116 -39.64 -10.94 16.85
C ARG A 116 -40.06 -9.48 17.05
N THR A 117 -41.25 -9.18 16.53
CA THR A 117 -41.98 -7.91 16.45
C THR A 117 -42.58 -7.42 17.79
N PRO A 118 -43.12 -6.17 17.85
CA PRO A 118 -43.14 -5.34 19.05
C PRO A 118 -44.50 -5.27 19.78
N GLY A 119 -44.49 -4.74 21.01
CA GLY A 119 -45.71 -4.38 21.73
C GLY A 119 -45.49 -3.47 22.97
N ASN A 120 -45.95 -2.22 22.84
CA ASN A 120 -46.57 -1.34 23.85
C ASN A 120 -45.76 -0.59 24.93
N LEU A 121 -45.75 0.74 24.76
CA LEU A 121 -45.68 1.86 25.75
C LEU A 121 -46.91 1.86 26.71
N PRO A 122 -47.05 2.72 27.77
CA PRO A 122 -46.41 4.05 28.00
C PRO A 122 -46.10 4.54 29.47
N ALA A 123 -45.39 5.68 29.52
CA ALA A 123 -45.52 6.90 30.37
C ALA A 123 -45.36 6.94 31.92
N ALA A 124 -44.49 7.87 32.40
CA ALA A 124 -44.75 9.02 33.32
C ALA A 124 -43.45 9.48 34.04
N VAL A 125 -42.84 10.63 33.72
CA VAL A 125 -43.00 12.00 34.32
C VAL A 125 -42.45 12.20 35.76
N ARG A 126 -41.29 12.90 35.80
CA ARG A 126 -40.78 13.97 36.71
C ARG A 126 -40.88 13.88 38.26
N ALA A 127 -39.73 14.06 38.92
CA ALA A 127 -39.46 14.97 40.06
C ALA A 127 -37.92 15.05 40.27
N ALA A 128 -37.22 16.16 40.01
CA ALA A 128 -37.09 17.40 40.79
C ALA A 128 -36.33 17.24 42.13
N ALA A 129 -35.18 17.95 42.18
CA ALA A 129 -34.12 17.99 43.18
C ALA A 129 -34.53 18.41 44.61
N LEU A 130 -33.64 18.17 45.58
CA LEU A 130 -33.25 19.12 46.64
C LEU A 130 -32.07 18.55 47.48
N LEU A 131 -30.99 19.34 47.57
CA LEU A 131 -29.95 19.27 48.62
C LEU A 131 -30.17 20.46 49.56
N PRO A 132 -29.79 20.40 50.85
CA PRO A 132 -28.57 21.12 51.23
C PRO A 132 -27.74 20.52 52.40
N ALA A 133 -26.43 20.82 52.34
CA ALA A 133 -25.38 21.11 53.34
C ALA A 133 -25.50 20.58 54.82
N LEU A 134 -24.45 20.28 55.59
CA LEU A 134 -23.14 20.92 55.77
C LEU A 134 -22.31 20.12 56.82
N LEU A 135 -20.99 20.42 56.89
CA LEU A 135 -19.96 20.10 57.91
C LEU A 135 -19.01 18.90 57.69
N ALA A 136 -17.81 19.26 57.22
CA ALA A 136 -16.55 18.57 57.46
C ALA A 136 -15.84 19.19 58.69
N LEU A 137 -15.16 18.35 59.47
CA LEU A 137 -14.05 18.75 60.34
C LEU A 137 -12.75 18.15 59.76
N ALA A 138 -11.74 19.02 59.69
CA ALA A 138 -10.41 18.74 59.17
C ALA A 138 -9.43 18.28 60.25
N CYS A 139 -8.36 17.60 59.83
CA CYS A 139 -7.00 17.74 60.34
C CYS A 139 -6.07 17.70 59.12
N GLY A 140 -5.23 18.71 58.94
CA GLY A 140 -4.35 18.87 57.78
C GLY A 140 -2.87 18.67 58.12
N GLU A 141 -2.03 18.84 57.09
CA GLU A 141 -0.70 19.46 57.15
C GLU A 141 -0.32 19.95 55.73
N ASP A 142 0.34 21.11 55.70
CA ASP A 142 0.65 22.01 54.57
C ASP A 142 1.57 21.41 53.47
N PRO A 143 1.46 21.95 52.24
CA PRO A 143 2.65 22.51 51.60
C PRO A 143 2.40 23.93 51.10
N THR A 144 3.11 24.89 51.70
CA THR A 144 3.21 26.26 51.22
C THR A 144 4.32 26.36 50.18
N GLY A 145 3.91 26.28 48.90
CA GLY A 145 4.64 26.87 47.77
C GLY A 145 3.64 27.72 46.98
N PRO A 146 3.98 28.93 46.51
CA PRO A 146 3.06 29.70 45.69
C PRO A 146 2.75 28.90 44.41
N PRO A 147 1.50 28.93 43.91
CA PRO A 147 1.15 28.27 42.67
C PRO A 147 2.00 28.87 41.54
N GLU A 148 2.68 28.00 40.80
CA GLU A 148 3.39 28.38 39.58
C GLU A 148 2.36 28.98 38.61
N ALA A 149 2.63 30.21 38.15
CA ALA A 149 1.72 30.89 37.24
C ALA A 149 1.59 30.07 35.95
N PRO A 150 0.38 29.95 35.37
CA PRO A 150 0.22 29.29 34.08
C PRO A 150 1.12 29.98 33.05
N GLU A 151 1.90 29.19 32.33
CA GLU A 151 2.74 29.70 31.24
C GLU A 151 1.86 30.52 30.27
N PRO A 152 2.32 31.72 29.85
CA PRO A 152 1.57 32.50 28.90
C PRO A 152 1.39 31.70 27.60
N PRO A 153 0.22 31.77 26.94
CA PRO A 153 0.03 31.11 25.66
C PRO A 153 1.11 31.57 24.68
N GLU A 154 1.72 30.61 23.99
CA GLU A 154 2.71 30.91 22.95
C GLU A 154 2.14 31.98 22.00
N PRO A 155 2.89 33.05 21.70
CA PRO A 155 2.43 34.05 20.76
C PRO A 155 2.14 33.35 19.43
N PRO A 156 1.08 33.78 18.69
CA PRO A 156 0.82 33.24 17.37
C PRO A 156 2.09 33.35 16.56
N SER A 157 2.57 32.21 16.06
CA SER A 157 3.80 32.14 15.29
C SER A 157 3.73 33.16 14.16
N ALA A 158 4.68 34.09 14.17
CA ALA A 158 4.87 35.00 13.06
C ALA A 158 4.98 34.19 11.76
N PRO A 159 4.52 34.71 10.61
CA PRO A 159 4.59 33.99 9.34
C PRO A 159 6.04 33.57 9.08
N VAL A 160 6.29 32.26 9.10
CA VAL A 160 7.64 31.69 8.94
C VAL A 160 8.11 32.01 7.53
N ALA A 161 9.14 32.83 7.42
CA ALA A 161 9.89 32.98 6.18
C ALA A 161 10.66 31.67 5.91
N THR A 162 10.09 30.83 5.05
CA THR A 162 10.70 30.45 3.75
C THR A 162 12.18 29.98 3.78
N VAL A 163 12.50 28.73 4.18
CA VAL A 163 13.84 28.15 3.93
C VAL A 163 13.76 26.62 3.76
N VAL A 164 14.18 26.12 2.59
CA VAL A 164 14.56 24.70 2.44
C VAL A 164 15.68 24.41 3.43
N THR A 165 15.46 23.50 4.37
CA THR A 165 16.45 23.15 5.37
C THR A 165 17.38 22.09 4.78
N ALA A 166 18.54 22.55 4.33
CA ALA A 166 19.56 21.67 3.78
C ALA A 166 20.04 20.64 4.80
N CYS A 167 20.41 19.45 4.32
CA CYS A 167 21.07 18.45 5.12
C CYS A 167 22.54 18.79 5.30
N GLU A 168 22.87 19.42 6.43
CA GLU A 168 24.23 19.87 6.75
C GLU A 168 24.66 19.30 8.11
N GLY A 169 25.89 18.76 8.18
CA GLY A 169 26.39 18.13 9.40
C GLY A 169 25.57 16.91 9.85
N GLY A 170 24.95 16.20 8.91
CA GLY A 170 24.13 14.99 9.15
C GLY A 170 22.73 15.27 9.70
N ARG A 171 22.25 16.53 9.63
CA ARG A 171 20.92 16.91 10.12
C ARG A 171 20.26 17.98 9.26
N ALA A 172 18.93 17.92 9.18
CA ALA A 172 18.07 18.99 8.73
C ALA A 172 17.11 19.32 9.88
N PHE A 173 17.30 20.49 10.50
CA PHE A 173 16.65 20.84 11.77
C PHE A 173 16.96 19.79 12.85
N ARG A 174 15.95 19.07 13.34
CA ARG A 174 16.09 18.01 14.35
C ARG A 174 16.24 16.61 13.75
N PHE A 175 16.09 16.46 12.43
CA PHE A 175 16.01 15.16 11.78
C PHE A 175 17.39 14.76 11.23
N PRO A 176 17.93 13.58 11.60
CA PRO A 176 19.08 12.98 10.94
C PRO A 176 18.81 12.80 9.45
N CYS A 177 19.81 13.10 8.64
CA CYS A 177 19.74 12.93 7.20
C CYS A 177 21.14 12.75 6.63
N ASP A 178 21.21 12.18 5.44
CA ASP A 178 22.37 12.30 4.56
C ASP A 178 21.88 12.44 3.12
N GLY A 179 22.51 13.31 2.33
CA GLY A 179 22.13 13.55 0.94
C GLY A 179 20.73 14.13 0.70
N VAL A 180 19.84 14.24 1.69
CA VAL A 180 18.40 14.59 1.51
C VAL A 180 18.00 15.85 2.27
N ASP A 181 17.59 16.88 1.54
CA ASP A 181 17.15 18.15 2.11
C ASP A 181 15.67 18.11 2.53
N LEU A 182 15.34 18.81 3.62
CA LEU A 182 13.96 19.03 4.07
C LEU A 182 13.39 20.28 3.38
N VAL A 183 12.49 20.08 2.44
CA VAL A 183 11.87 21.15 1.66
C VAL A 183 10.67 21.74 2.40
N GLY A 184 9.84 20.89 3.00
CA GLY A 184 8.67 21.32 3.77
C GLY A 184 8.16 20.23 4.71
N ARG A 185 7.38 20.63 5.71
CA ARG A 185 6.73 19.70 6.64
C ARG A 185 5.36 20.22 7.04
N VAL A 186 4.38 19.32 7.09
CA VAL A 186 3.05 19.61 7.66
C VAL A 186 2.78 18.63 8.79
N SER A 187 2.63 19.14 10.01
CA SER A 187 2.29 18.31 11.17
C SER A 187 0.88 17.72 11.04
N LEU A 188 0.61 16.65 11.78
CA LEU A 188 -0.70 15.99 11.76
C LEU A 188 -1.89 16.95 11.98
N PRO A 189 -1.89 17.86 12.97
CA PRO A 189 -3.01 18.79 13.13
C PRO A 189 -3.15 19.77 11.97
N ASN A 190 -2.02 20.17 11.40
CA ASN A 190 -2.00 21.18 10.34
C ASN A 190 -2.40 20.60 8.99
N LEU A 191 -2.39 19.28 8.77
CA LEU A 191 -2.91 18.66 7.55
C LEU A 191 -4.41 18.94 7.33
N THR A 192 -5.15 19.24 8.40
CA THR A 192 -6.58 19.59 8.35
C THR A 192 -6.86 20.78 9.26
N PRO A 193 -6.42 22.00 8.89
CA PRO A 193 -6.55 23.18 9.75
C PRO A 193 -8.00 23.43 10.14
N GLY A 194 -8.23 23.68 11.44
CA GLY A 194 -9.57 23.94 11.97
C GLY A 194 -10.46 22.70 12.13
N ARG A 195 -9.95 21.49 11.81
CA ARG A 195 -10.64 20.23 12.12
C ARG A 195 -10.01 19.54 13.32
N THR A 196 -10.87 19.05 14.21
CA THR A 196 -10.50 18.14 15.29
C THR A 196 -11.27 16.84 15.06
N PRO A 197 -10.67 15.80 14.44
CA PRO A 197 -11.31 14.50 14.30
C PRO A 197 -11.90 13.96 15.62
N ASP A 198 -13.00 13.23 15.51
CA ASP A 198 -13.68 12.63 16.65
C ASP A 198 -12.76 11.64 17.38
N GLY A 199 -12.76 11.68 18.72
CA GLY A 199 -12.03 10.71 19.55
C GLY A 199 -10.64 11.13 20.04
N GLY A 200 -10.30 12.42 19.93
CA GLY A 200 -9.09 13.02 20.52
C GLY A 200 -7.83 12.87 19.65
N SER A 201 -6.83 13.75 19.87
CA SER A 201 -5.59 13.81 19.08
C SER A 201 -4.74 12.53 19.14
N GLU A 202 -4.94 11.69 20.16
CA GLU A 202 -4.22 10.41 20.32
C GLU A 202 -4.58 9.37 19.26
N ARG A 203 -5.67 9.58 18.51
CA ARG A 203 -6.07 8.73 17.39
C ARG A 203 -5.59 9.23 16.04
N TRP A 204 -4.88 10.36 16.01
CA TRP A 204 -4.50 10.99 14.76
C TRP A 204 -3.22 10.37 14.26
N PHE A 205 -3.29 9.81 13.07
CA PHE A 205 -2.13 9.37 12.33
C PHE A 205 -2.40 9.48 10.83
N THR A 206 -1.31 9.54 10.07
CA THR A 206 -1.30 9.32 8.62
C THR A 206 -1.09 7.86 8.31
N ASN A 207 -1.56 7.45 7.14
CA ASN A 207 -1.23 6.17 6.51
C ASN A 207 -0.65 6.45 5.13
N ASP A 208 -1.08 5.76 4.08
CA ASP A 208 -0.43 5.82 2.78
C ASP A 208 -0.39 7.24 2.16
N ILE A 209 0.42 7.40 1.13
CA ILE A 209 0.60 8.64 0.39
C ILE A 209 0.68 8.38 -1.10
N TRP A 210 0.10 9.29 -1.87
CA TRP A 210 0.30 9.35 -3.31
C TRP A 210 0.51 10.80 -3.75
N GLY A 211 0.71 11.01 -5.04
CA GLY A 211 0.83 12.34 -5.62
C GLY A 211 0.01 12.49 -6.89
N TRP A 212 -0.27 13.75 -7.24
CA TRP A 212 -0.85 14.12 -8.52
C TRP A 212 -0.24 15.42 -9.00
N THR A 213 0.20 15.43 -10.25
CA THR A 213 0.59 16.65 -10.96
C THR A 213 -0.56 17.02 -11.88
N ASP A 214 -1.12 18.20 -11.70
CA ASP A 214 -2.17 18.71 -12.58
C ASP A 214 -1.61 18.90 -14.00
N PRO A 215 -2.08 18.12 -15.00
CA PRO A 215 -1.53 18.18 -16.36
C PRO A 215 -1.82 19.52 -17.06
N GLN A 216 -2.74 20.33 -16.54
CA GLN A 216 -3.06 21.65 -17.11
C GLN A 216 -2.21 22.78 -16.52
N THR A 217 -1.89 22.71 -15.23
CA THR A 217 -1.23 23.81 -14.50
C THR A 217 0.21 23.50 -14.13
N GLY A 218 0.61 22.22 -14.11
CA GLY A 218 1.90 21.76 -13.63
C GLY A 218 2.05 21.81 -12.10
N VAL A 219 0.96 22.07 -11.37
CA VAL A 219 0.99 22.08 -9.90
C VAL A 219 1.02 20.65 -9.38
N GLU A 220 1.94 20.39 -8.47
CA GLU A 220 2.09 19.12 -7.78
C GLU A 220 1.32 19.14 -6.45
N TYR A 221 0.64 18.03 -6.14
CA TYR A 221 -0.16 17.87 -4.93
C TYR A 221 0.20 16.57 -4.23
N ALA A 222 0.46 16.63 -2.92
CA ALA A 222 0.54 15.45 -2.08
C ALA A 222 -0.88 15.03 -1.65
N LEU A 223 -1.19 13.75 -1.82
CA LEU A 223 -2.44 13.11 -1.45
C LEU A 223 -2.18 12.26 -0.21
N VAL A 224 -2.51 12.80 0.96
CA VAL A 224 -2.08 12.29 2.26
C VAL A 224 -3.21 11.52 2.92
N GLY A 225 -3.06 10.20 3.01
CA GLY A 225 -3.96 9.35 3.76
C GLY A 225 -3.94 9.68 5.25
N ARG A 226 -5.13 9.81 5.83
CA ARG A 226 -5.35 10.00 7.26
C ARG A 226 -6.29 8.95 7.81
N HIS A 227 -6.22 8.75 9.12
CA HIS A 227 -7.18 7.90 9.83
C HIS A 227 -8.64 8.25 9.52
N ASP A 228 -8.98 9.52 9.28
CA ASP A 228 -10.34 10.05 9.09
C ASP A 228 -10.67 10.48 7.64
N GLY A 229 -9.74 10.35 6.68
CA GLY A 229 -9.99 10.74 5.29
C GLY A 229 -8.72 10.96 4.48
N LEU A 230 -8.81 11.85 3.50
CA LEU A 230 -7.71 12.25 2.61
C LEU A 230 -7.43 13.74 2.77
N ALA A 231 -6.24 14.11 3.22
CA ALA A 231 -5.76 15.49 3.18
C ALA A 231 -5.03 15.76 1.88
N ILE A 232 -5.21 16.94 1.31
CA ILE A 232 -4.64 17.34 0.02
C ILE A 232 -3.78 18.58 0.25
N VAL A 233 -2.51 18.49 -0.11
CA VAL A 233 -1.50 19.52 0.12
C VAL A 233 -0.93 19.98 -1.20
N ASP A 234 -1.04 21.27 -1.47
CA ASP A 234 -0.47 21.98 -2.62
C ASP A 234 1.04 22.19 -2.41
N LEU A 235 1.84 21.75 -3.39
CA LEU A 235 3.30 21.83 -3.39
C LEU A 235 3.84 22.91 -4.35
N SER A 236 2.99 23.71 -4.99
CA SER A 236 3.37 24.76 -5.95
C SER A 236 4.40 25.74 -5.39
N THR A 237 4.33 26.02 -4.10
CA THR A 237 5.35 26.75 -3.36
C THR A 237 6.10 25.77 -2.47
N THR A 238 7.24 25.27 -2.93
CA THR A 238 8.10 24.31 -2.22
C THR A 238 8.51 24.77 -0.82
N VAL A 239 8.36 26.06 -0.53
CA VAL A 239 8.72 26.72 0.72
C VAL A 239 7.59 26.75 1.77
N ALA A 240 6.38 26.33 1.40
CA ALA A 240 5.24 26.17 2.30
C ALA A 240 4.26 25.16 1.68
N ALA A 241 4.48 23.87 1.94
CA ALA A 241 3.50 22.83 1.64
C ALA A 241 2.17 23.23 2.30
N ARG A 242 1.16 23.52 1.48
CA ARG A 242 -0.07 24.18 1.92
C ARG A 242 -1.24 23.21 1.87
N PRO A 243 -1.80 22.81 3.02
CA PRO A 243 -3.05 22.06 3.06
C PRO A 243 -4.17 22.90 2.44
N ILE A 244 -4.80 22.39 1.37
CA ILE A 244 -5.83 23.12 0.61
C ILE A 244 -7.20 22.46 0.65
N ALA A 245 -7.24 21.15 0.86
CA ALA A 245 -8.50 20.44 0.88
C ALA A 245 -8.43 19.19 1.75
N PHE A 246 -9.62 18.74 2.15
CA PHE A 246 -9.79 17.48 2.84
C PHE A 246 -11.05 16.78 2.35
N MET A 247 -10.96 15.49 2.05
CA MET A 247 -12.10 14.64 1.76
C MET A 247 -12.34 13.71 2.95
N PRO A 248 -13.47 13.83 3.67
CA PRO A 248 -13.83 12.90 4.72
C PRO A 248 -13.98 11.48 4.20
N SER A 249 -13.54 10.53 5.01
CA SER A 249 -13.76 9.11 4.78
C SER A 249 -15.26 8.80 4.73
N ALA A 250 -15.64 7.83 3.89
CA ALA A 250 -17.03 7.36 3.79
C ALA A 250 -17.55 6.66 5.07
N ILE A 251 -16.66 6.46 6.03
CA ILE A 251 -16.86 5.92 7.38
C ILE A 251 -16.10 6.83 8.36
N SER A 252 -16.19 6.55 9.67
CA SER A 252 -15.55 7.38 10.69
C SER A 252 -14.01 7.32 10.67
N HIS A 253 -13.40 6.16 10.94
CA HIS A 253 -11.95 6.05 11.09
C HIS A 253 -11.42 4.68 10.64
N SER A 254 -10.19 4.62 10.14
CA SER A 254 -9.46 3.38 9.84
C SER A 254 -7.96 3.58 10.06
N ARG A 255 -7.24 2.52 10.45
CA ARG A 255 -5.77 2.58 10.46
C ARG A 255 -5.19 2.53 9.06
N TRP A 256 -5.81 1.73 8.20
CA TRP A 256 -5.32 1.45 6.86
C TRP A 256 -6.23 2.09 5.82
N ARG A 257 -5.58 2.77 4.89
CA ARG A 257 -6.16 3.44 3.74
C ARG A 257 -5.06 3.51 2.70
N ASP A 258 -5.45 3.31 1.46
CA ASP A 258 -4.57 3.44 0.31
C ASP A 258 -5.28 4.24 -0.79
N MET A 259 -4.51 4.86 -1.67
CA MET A 259 -5.01 5.65 -2.77
C MET A 259 -4.08 5.61 -3.98
N LYS A 260 -4.68 5.65 -5.16
CA LYS A 260 -3.99 5.77 -6.45
C LYS A 260 -4.75 6.74 -7.35
N VAL A 261 -4.05 7.29 -8.33
CA VAL A 261 -4.62 8.29 -9.25
C VAL A 261 -4.75 7.71 -10.65
N TYR A 262 -5.85 8.02 -11.31
CA TYR A 262 -6.07 7.73 -12.72
C TYR A 262 -6.95 8.79 -13.35
N ALA A 263 -6.54 9.29 -14.52
CA ALA A 263 -7.28 10.27 -15.31
C ALA A 263 -7.80 11.47 -14.48
N ASP A 264 -6.90 12.13 -13.72
CA ASP A 264 -7.20 13.25 -12.81
C ASP A 264 -8.17 12.93 -11.66
N HIS A 265 -8.39 11.66 -11.34
CA HIS A 265 -9.21 11.24 -10.20
C HIS A 265 -8.38 10.41 -9.22
N VAL A 266 -8.54 10.68 -7.92
CA VAL A 266 -7.99 9.81 -6.88
C VAL A 266 -9.05 8.78 -6.46
N PHE A 267 -8.63 7.52 -6.38
CA PHE A 267 -9.41 6.40 -5.88
C PHE A 267 -8.87 6.03 -4.51
N VAL A 268 -9.73 6.08 -3.49
CA VAL A 268 -9.34 5.90 -2.09
C VAL A 268 -10.07 4.68 -1.52
N VAL A 269 -9.34 3.78 -0.88
CA VAL A 269 -9.84 2.56 -0.24
C VAL A 269 -9.50 2.50 1.24
N SER A 270 -10.21 1.69 2.02
CA SER A 270 -9.92 1.45 3.44
C SER A 270 -10.54 0.14 3.87
N GLU A 271 -9.85 -0.57 4.77
CA GLU A 271 -10.22 -1.91 5.20
C GLU A 271 -11.41 -1.95 6.17
N SER A 272 -11.94 -0.79 6.51
CA SER A 272 -13.06 -0.71 7.44
C SER A 272 -14.38 -0.85 6.71
N THR A 273 -15.24 -1.74 7.22
CA THR A 273 -16.52 -2.11 6.62
C THR A 273 -17.38 -0.90 6.31
N GLY A 274 -17.90 -0.87 5.09
CA GLY A 274 -18.77 0.19 4.61
C GLY A 274 -18.01 1.38 4.06
N HIS A 275 -16.73 1.24 3.69
CA HIS A 275 -15.96 2.26 2.98
C HIS A 275 -16.09 2.15 1.44
N GLY A 276 -15.86 0.97 0.86
CA GLY A 276 -15.79 0.77 -0.59
C GLY A 276 -14.63 1.53 -1.23
N VAL A 277 -14.80 2.03 -2.46
CA VAL A 277 -13.82 2.90 -3.13
C VAL A 277 -14.43 4.29 -3.33
N GLN A 278 -13.90 5.31 -2.65
CA GLN A 278 -14.27 6.71 -2.88
C GLN A 278 -13.49 7.27 -4.06
N VAL A 279 -14.15 8.07 -4.90
CA VAL A 279 -13.51 8.74 -6.03
C VAL A 279 -13.68 10.25 -5.89
N LEU A 280 -12.59 10.99 -6.07
CA LEU A 280 -12.59 12.45 -6.08
C LEU A 280 -11.92 12.95 -7.36
N ASP A 281 -12.60 13.86 -8.06
CA ASP A 281 -12.07 14.62 -9.19
C ASP A 281 -11.08 15.67 -8.67
N LEU A 282 -9.79 15.47 -8.94
CA LEU A 282 -8.70 16.34 -8.49
C LEU A 282 -8.68 17.67 -9.24
N THR A 283 -9.35 17.78 -10.39
CA THR A 283 -9.46 19.06 -11.10
C THR A 283 -10.23 20.11 -10.31
N ARG A 284 -11.03 19.69 -9.32
CA ARG A 284 -11.74 20.57 -8.37
C ARG A 284 -10.81 21.35 -7.45
N LEU A 285 -9.54 20.96 -7.36
CA LEU A 285 -8.51 21.68 -6.60
C LEU A 285 -8.10 22.98 -7.29
N ARG A 286 -8.32 23.10 -8.60
CA ARG A 286 -7.97 24.27 -9.38
C ARG A 286 -8.73 25.49 -8.87
N GLY A 287 -7.98 26.54 -8.52
CA GLY A 287 -8.53 27.81 -8.06
C GLY A 287 -8.98 27.84 -6.60
N LEU A 288 -8.74 26.78 -5.80
CA LEU A 288 -8.97 26.85 -4.36
C LEU A 288 -7.97 27.79 -3.69
N THR A 289 -8.49 28.90 -3.13
CA THR A 289 -7.71 29.90 -2.39
C THR A 289 -7.76 29.69 -0.88
N GLU A 290 -8.77 28.98 -0.39
CA GLU A 290 -9.00 28.69 1.03
C GLU A 290 -9.13 27.18 1.26
N PHE A 291 -8.84 26.74 2.48
CA PHE A 291 -8.98 25.33 2.86
C PHE A 291 -10.44 24.88 2.72
N THR A 292 -10.67 23.81 1.96
CA THR A 292 -12.03 23.37 1.59
C THR A 292 -12.28 21.90 1.92
N GLU A 293 -13.39 21.59 2.57
CA GLU A 293 -13.84 20.21 2.72
C GLU A 293 -14.60 19.76 1.45
N LEU A 294 -14.15 18.69 0.81
CA LEU A 294 -14.70 18.14 -0.42
C LEU A 294 -15.45 16.85 -0.14
N GLN A 295 -16.57 16.65 -0.82
CA GLN A 295 -17.26 15.36 -0.88
C GLN A 295 -16.73 14.56 -2.07
N SER A 296 -16.63 13.23 -1.91
CA SER A 296 -16.31 12.32 -3.02
C SER A 296 -17.37 12.42 -4.11
N ASP A 297 -16.94 12.47 -5.37
CA ASP A 297 -17.80 12.59 -6.56
C ASP A 297 -18.49 11.27 -6.90
N ALA A 298 -17.84 10.15 -6.63
CA ALA A 298 -18.42 8.82 -6.78
C ALA A 298 -17.99 7.89 -5.66
N ARG A 299 -18.71 6.77 -5.55
CA ARG A 299 -18.38 5.72 -4.60
C ARG A 299 -18.77 4.35 -5.13
N TYR A 300 -17.77 3.54 -5.45
CA TYR A 300 -17.93 2.14 -5.83
C TYR A 300 -18.20 1.28 -4.59
N ARG A 301 -19.21 0.41 -4.65
CA ARG A 301 -19.75 -0.30 -3.47
C ARG A 301 -19.88 -1.82 -3.66
N ASP A 302 -19.41 -2.39 -4.76
CA ASP A 302 -19.41 -3.85 -4.93
C ASP A 302 -18.33 -4.51 -4.05
N VAL A 303 -17.46 -3.71 -3.44
CA VAL A 303 -16.60 -4.06 -2.30
C VAL A 303 -16.88 -3.09 -1.14
N SER A 304 -16.66 -3.54 0.09
CA SER A 304 -17.00 -2.79 1.31
C SER A 304 -15.77 -2.41 2.14
N ALA A 305 -14.83 -3.33 2.32
CA ALA A 305 -13.60 -3.14 3.09
C ALA A 305 -12.44 -3.66 2.25
N VAL A 306 -11.54 -2.77 1.84
CA VAL A 306 -10.46 -3.03 0.88
C VAL A 306 -9.17 -2.51 1.49
N HIS A 307 -8.14 -3.36 1.56
CA HIS A 307 -6.90 -3.01 2.23
C HIS A 307 -6.04 -2.06 1.39
N ASN A 308 -5.85 -2.40 0.10
CA ASN A 308 -4.97 -1.69 -0.82
C ASN A 308 -5.61 -1.59 -2.22
N ILE A 309 -5.14 -0.64 -3.04
CA ILE A 309 -5.55 -0.49 -4.42
C ILE A 309 -4.34 -0.20 -5.32
N ALA A 310 -4.24 -0.92 -6.42
CA ALA A 310 -3.32 -0.60 -7.52
C ALA A 310 -4.11 -0.14 -8.74
N ILE A 311 -3.52 0.69 -9.61
CA ILE A 311 -4.12 1.05 -10.89
C ILE A 311 -3.08 0.93 -11.99
N ASN A 312 -3.41 0.20 -13.05
CA ASN A 312 -2.66 0.27 -14.28
C ASN A 312 -3.22 1.42 -15.14
N GLU A 313 -2.47 2.52 -15.18
CA GLU A 313 -2.89 3.73 -15.88
C GLU A 313 -2.91 3.56 -17.41
N GLU A 314 -2.18 2.59 -17.97
CA GLU A 314 -2.20 2.32 -19.42
C GLU A 314 -3.50 1.64 -19.87
N THR A 315 -4.08 0.80 -19.01
CA THR A 315 -5.24 -0.05 -19.35
C THR A 315 -6.54 0.47 -18.74
N GLY A 316 -6.47 1.35 -17.74
CA GLY A 316 -7.64 1.92 -17.07
C GLY A 316 -8.34 0.93 -16.15
N PHE A 317 -7.59 0.02 -15.54
CA PHE A 317 -8.08 -0.93 -14.55
C PHE A 317 -7.48 -0.68 -13.18
N ALA A 318 -8.34 -0.67 -12.17
CA ALA A 318 -7.96 -0.69 -10.77
C ALA A 318 -8.10 -2.10 -10.19
N TYR A 319 -7.29 -2.39 -9.19
CA TYR A 319 -7.14 -3.68 -8.55
C TYR A 319 -7.29 -3.48 -7.05
N ALA A 320 -8.51 -3.67 -6.55
CA ALA A 320 -8.78 -3.64 -5.12
C ALA A 320 -8.39 -4.98 -4.50
N VAL A 321 -7.48 -4.97 -3.53
CA VAL A 321 -6.95 -6.19 -2.90
C VAL A 321 -7.15 -6.19 -1.38
N GLY A 322 -7.01 -7.36 -0.77
CA GLY A 322 -7.26 -7.56 0.65
C GLY A 322 -8.74 -7.34 1.02
N SER A 323 -9.65 -7.43 0.04
CA SER A 323 -11.07 -7.17 0.26
C SER A 323 -11.71 -8.27 1.10
N ASN A 324 -12.21 -7.92 2.30
CA ASN A 324 -12.71 -8.91 3.26
C ASN A 324 -14.24 -8.91 3.40
N SER A 325 -14.95 -7.95 2.77
CA SER A 325 -16.41 -7.88 2.81
C SER A 325 -16.98 -7.05 1.65
N GLY A 326 -18.28 -7.24 1.40
CA GLY A 326 -19.04 -6.52 0.37
C GLY A 326 -18.94 -7.18 -1.00
N GLY A 327 -20.10 -7.38 -1.64
CA GLY A 327 -20.25 -7.96 -2.98
C GLY A 327 -19.30 -9.12 -3.29
N GLU A 328 -18.61 -9.03 -4.42
CA GLU A 328 -17.69 -10.06 -4.93
C GLU A 328 -16.27 -9.78 -4.42
N THR A 329 -15.88 -10.35 -3.27
CA THR A 329 -14.57 -10.04 -2.64
C THR A 329 -13.36 -10.73 -3.27
N CYS A 330 -13.59 -11.61 -4.26
CA CYS A 330 -12.55 -12.37 -4.95
C CYS A 330 -11.59 -13.10 -4.00
N GLY A 331 -12.06 -13.67 -2.88
CA GLY A 331 -11.19 -14.35 -1.91
C GLY A 331 -10.16 -13.47 -1.20
N ALA A 332 -10.36 -12.14 -1.26
CA ALA A 332 -9.40 -11.09 -0.89
C ALA A 332 -8.17 -10.96 -1.82
N GLY A 333 -8.22 -11.59 -3.00
CA GLY A 333 -7.24 -11.40 -4.06
C GLY A 333 -7.55 -10.16 -4.90
N LEU A 334 -7.42 -10.28 -6.22
CA LEU A 334 -7.59 -9.23 -7.21
C LEU A 334 -9.08 -9.02 -7.55
N HIS A 335 -9.70 -7.99 -6.98
CA HIS A 335 -10.97 -7.45 -7.44
C HIS A 335 -10.72 -6.37 -8.50
N MET A 336 -10.95 -6.72 -9.77
CA MET A 336 -10.63 -5.86 -10.91
C MET A 336 -11.81 -4.96 -11.26
N ILE A 337 -11.53 -3.67 -11.39
CA ILE A 337 -12.51 -2.60 -11.62
C ILE A 337 -12.10 -1.85 -12.88
N ASP A 338 -12.99 -1.78 -13.87
CA ASP A 338 -12.85 -0.84 -14.99
C ASP A 338 -13.10 0.58 -14.46
N VAL A 339 -12.05 1.41 -14.51
CA VAL A 339 -12.07 2.81 -14.08
C VAL A 339 -11.97 3.78 -15.26
N SER A 340 -12.12 3.31 -16.49
CA SER A 340 -12.11 4.15 -17.71
C SER A 340 -13.16 5.27 -17.69
N ASN A 341 -14.24 5.09 -16.92
CA ASN A 341 -15.12 6.15 -16.47
C ASN A 341 -15.01 6.33 -14.93
N PRO A 342 -14.15 7.24 -14.43
CA PRO A 342 -13.89 7.38 -13.00
C PRO A 342 -15.12 7.67 -12.14
N GLN A 343 -16.14 8.32 -12.71
CA GLN A 343 -17.39 8.63 -11.99
C GLN A 343 -18.37 7.45 -11.93
N ASN A 344 -18.15 6.41 -12.74
CA ASN A 344 -18.96 5.20 -12.72
C ASN A 344 -18.06 3.95 -12.94
N PRO A 345 -17.21 3.61 -11.95
CA PRO A 345 -16.41 2.39 -12.02
C PRO A 345 -17.28 1.14 -12.05
N THR A 346 -16.86 0.10 -12.75
CA THR A 346 -17.62 -1.14 -12.89
C THR A 346 -16.75 -2.38 -12.68
N PHE A 347 -17.33 -3.42 -12.09
CA PHE A 347 -16.65 -4.70 -11.95
C PHE A 347 -16.21 -5.27 -13.30
N ALA A 348 -14.96 -5.72 -13.40
CA ALA A 348 -14.38 -6.29 -14.62
C ALA A 348 -14.03 -7.78 -14.48
N GLY A 349 -13.70 -8.23 -13.26
CA GLY A 349 -13.40 -9.64 -13.00
C GLY A 349 -12.73 -9.86 -11.65
N CYS A 350 -12.46 -11.13 -11.35
CA CYS A 350 -11.82 -11.57 -10.12
C CYS A 350 -10.66 -12.51 -10.40
N TYR A 351 -9.67 -12.49 -9.52
CA TYR A 351 -8.65 -13.52 -9.45
C TYR A 351 -8.16 -13.71 -8.01
N ALA A 352 -7.88 -14.95 -7.65
CA ALA A 352 -7.20 -15.30 -6.41
C ALA A 352 -6.43 -16.61 -6.62
N GLU A 353 -5.20 -16.66 -6.13
CA GLU A 353 -4.39 -17.87 -6.18
C GLU A 353 -4.61 -18.72 -4.92
N GLU A 354 -5.50 -19.71 -5.01
CA GLU A 354 -5.80 -20.63 -3.91
C GLU A 354 -4.52 -21.32 -3.40
N GLY A 355 -4.39 -21.44 -2.07
CA GLY A 355 -3.16 -21.97 -1.45
C GLY A 355 -2.10 -20.91 -1.14
N THR A 356 -2.29 -19.65 -1.54
CA THR A 356 -1.52 -18.49 -1.06
C THR A 356 -2.33 -17.65 -0.06
N GLY A 357 -1.68 -16.68 0.61
CA GLY A 357 -2.24 -16.02 1.80
C GLY A 357 -2.10 -16.89 3.05
N ARG A 358 -2.04 -16.29 4.23
CA ARG A 358 -1.90 -17.02 5.51
C ARG A 358 -3.08 -17.97 5.79
N ARG A 359 -4.23 -17.71 5.17
CA ARG A 359 -5.44 -18.54 5.26
C ARG A 359 -5.64 -19.46 4.04
N GLY A 360 -4.76 -19.41 3.03
CA GLY A 360 -4.88 -20.20 1.81
C GLY A 360 -6.00 -19.76 0.86
N THR A 361 -6.59 -18.58 1.06
CA THR A 361 -7.72 -18.07 0.25
C THR A 361 -7.29 -17.37 -1.03
N GLY A 362 -5.99 -17.17 -1.25
CA GLY A 362 -5.47 -16.27 -2.28
C GLY A 362 -5.55 -14.80 -1.90
N TYR A 363 -5.49 -14.49 -0.59
CA TYR A 363 -5.39 -13.12 -0.11
C TYR A 363 -4.16 -12.43 -0.70
N THR A 364 -4.37 -11.24 -1.27
CA THR A 364 -3.31 -10.35 -1.76
C THR A 364 -3.31 -9.09 -0.91
N HIS A 365 -2.16 -8.78 -0.33
CA HIS A 365 -1.96 -7.60 0.53
C HIS A 365 -1.78 -6.33 -0.30
N ASP A 366 -0.84 -6.39 -1.23
CA ASP A 366 -0.48 -5.35 -2.19
C ASP A 366 -0.21 -6.02 -3.55
N VAL A 367 -0.31 -5.26 -4.63
CA VAL A 367 -0.06 -5.74 -5.99
C VAL A 367 0.48 -4.62 -6.87
N GLN A 368 1.40 -4.95 -7.76
CA GLN A 368 1.74 -4.08 -8.88
C GLN A 368 1.32 -4.74 -10.20
N CYS A 369 0.54 -4.02 -11.02
CA CYS A 369 0.08 -4.48 -12.32
C CYS A 369 0.59 -3.55 -13.42
N VAL A 370 1.24 -4.11 -14.45
CA VAL A 370 1.85 -3.36 -15.54
C VAL A 370 1.56 -4.01 -16.89
N VAL A 371 1.58 -3.21 -17.96
CA VAL A 371 1.78 -3.77 -19.30
C VAL A 371 3.24 -4.20 -19.38
N TYR A 372 3.50 -5.50 -19.40
CA TYR A 372 4.84 -6.06 -19.25
C TYR A 372 5.73 -5.73 -20.45
N ARG A 373 6.92 -5.20 -20.16
CA ARG A 373 7.96 -4.80 -21.14
C ARG A 373 9.32 -5.40 -20.79
N GLY A 374 9.34 -6.42 -19.94
CA GLY A 374 10.55 -7.02 -19.44
C GLY A 374 11.17 -8.07 -20.38
N PRO A 375 12.20 -8.76 -19.89
CA PRO A 375 13.00 -9.70 -20.67
C PRO A 375 12.26 -10.97 -21.13
N ASP A 376 11.16 -11.34 -20.47
CA ASP A 376 10.38 -12.52 -20.86
C ASP A 376 9.50 -12.24 -22.08
N ALA A 377 9.98 -12.68 -23.25
CA ALA A 377 9.34 -12.40 -24.52
C ALA A 377 7.97 -13.08 -24.70
N GLU A 378 7.65 -14.13 -23.93
CA GLU A 378 6.34 -14.82 -24.02
C GLU A 378 5.20 -13.91 -23.52
N HIS A 379 5.49 -13.11 -22.50
CA HIS A 379 4.52 -12.25 -21.84
C HIS A 379 4.61 -10.78 -22.28
N ALA A 380 5.44 -10.46 -23.27
CA ALA A 380 5.60 -9.10 -23.77
C ALA A 380 4.26 -8.48 -24.23
N GLY A 381 3.91 -7.33 -23.65
CA GLY A 381 2.67 -6.61 -23.92
C GLY A 381 1.42 -7.18 -23.25
N ARG A 382 1.54 -8.23 -22.44
CA ARG A 382 0.47 -8.70 -21.54
C ARG A 382 0.37 -7.80 -20.33
N GLU A 383 -0.79 -7.77 -19.70
CA GLU A 383 -0.94 -7.11 -18.41
C GLU A 383 -0.64 -8.12 -17.30
N ILE A 384 0.50 -7.93 -16.64
CA ILE A 384 1.01 -8.84 -15.62
C ILE A 384 0.90 -8.15 -14.26
N CYS A 385 0.37 -8.88 -13.28
CA CYS A 385 0.35 -8.47 -11.89
C CYS A 385 1.32 -9.33 -11.06
N VAL A 386 2.10 -8.68 -10.20
CA VAL A 386 2.93 -9.31 -9.15
C VAL A 386 2.28 -9.00 -7.80
N GLY A 387 1.59 -9.99 -7.24
CA GLY A 387 0.86 -9.88 -5.97
C GLY A 387 1.70 -10.33 -4.78
N SER A 388 1.66 -9.56 -3.69
CA SER A 388 2.26 -9.89 -2.40
C SER A 388 1.21 -10.56 -1.52
N ASN A 389 1.28 -11.88 -1.39
CA ASN A 389 0.19 -12.69 -0.81
C ASN A 389 0.49 -13.19 0.61
N GLU A 390 1.10 -12.34 1.46
CA GLU A 390 1.49 -12.61 2.87
C GLU A 390 2.51 -13.74 3.10
N ASN A 391 2.64 -14.69 2.17
CA ASN A 391 3.51 -15.87 2.28
C ASN A 391 4.19 -16.27 0.95
N ALA A 392 3.92 -15.55 -0.13
CA ALA A 392 4.47 -15.76 -1.47
C ALA A 392 4.33 -14.50 -2.31
N ILE A 393 5.13 -14.39 -3.37
CA ILE A 393 4.79 -13.56 -4.53
C ILE A 393 4.04 -14.42 -5.55
N VAL A 394 3.02 -13.83 -6.19
CA VAL A 394 2.20 -14.49 -7.21
C VAL A 394 2.24 -13.68 -8.49
N LEU A 395 2.71 -14.28 -9.57
CA LEU A 395 2.70 -13.67 -10.89
C LEU A 395 1.46 -14.16 -11.65
N SER A 396 0.71 -13.23 -12.21
CA SER A 396 -0.54 -13.53 -12.92
C SER A 396 -0.67 -12.70 -14.20
N ASP A 397 -1.14 -13.33 -15.27
CA ASP A 397 -1.60 -12.64 -16.48
C ASP A 397 -3.09 -12.30 -16.29
N VAL A 398 -3.37 -11.00 -16.22
CA VAL A 398 -4.72 -10.46 -16.05
C VAL A 398 -5.21 -9.79 -17.34
N THR A 399 -4.55 -10.00 -18.48
CA THR A 399 -4.90 -9.35 -19.76
C THR A 399 -6.37 -9.53 -20.09
N ASP A 400 -6.86 -10.77 -20.05
CA ASP A 400 -8.29 -11.07 -20.10
C ASP A 400 -8.87 -11.07 -18.68
N LYS A 401 -9.52 -9.96 -18.31
CA LYS A 401 -10.13 -9.77 -16.99
C LYS A 401 -11.18 -10.84 -16.65
N ALA A 402 -11.78 -11.47 -17.66
CA ALA A 402 -12.75 -12.53 -17.45
C ALA A 402 -12.10 -13.90 -17.19
N ASN A 403 -10.84 -14.10 -17.61
CA ASN A 403 -10.11 -15.35 -17.46
C ASN A 403 -8.64 -15.12 -17.07
N PRO A 404 -8.34 -14.53 -15.90
CA PRO A 404 -6.96 -14.37 -15.46
C PRO A 404 -6.30 -15.72 -15.18
N THR A 405 -4.99 -15.79 -15.37
CA THR A 405 -4.22 -17.02 -15.17
C THR A 405 -2.98 -16.78 -14.34
N THR A 406 -2.70 -17.69 -13.42
CA THR A 406 -1.45 -17.78 -12.67
C THR A 406 -0.33 -18.20 -13.61
N LEU A 407 0.78 -17.46 -13.61
CA LEU A 407 2.02 -17.86 -14.28
C LEU A 407 2.86 -18.70 -13.31
N SER A 408 3.14 -18.12 -12.14
CA SER A 408 3.96 -18.75 -11.13
C SER A 408 3.64 -18.25 -9.72
N THR A 409 4.15 -18.99 -8.73
CA THR A 409 4.14 -18.61 -7.32
C THR A 409 5.52 -18.88 -6.75
N ALA A 410 6.17 -17.86 -6.21
CA ALA A 410 7.51 -17.98 -5.64
C ALA A 410 7.50 -17.72 -4.13
N ARG A 411 8.35 -18.47 -3.42
CA ARG A 411 8.46 -18.46 -1.96
C ARG A 411 9.93 -18.49 -1.54
N TYR A 412 10.19 -18.01 -0.34
CA TYR A 412 11.49 -18.02 0.30
C TYR A 412 11.34 -18.50 1.75
N ALA A 413 12.47 -18.84 2.38
CA ALA A 413 12.48 -19.24 3.79
C ALA A 413 12.39 -18.01 4.70
N ASP A 414 12.00 -18.21 5.96
CA ASP A 414 12.09 -17.18 7.00
C ASP A 414 11.27 -15.91 6.67
N TYR A 415 10.12 -16.09 6.00
CA TYR A 415 9.17 -15.00 5.75
C TYR A 415 8.36 -14.67 7.01
N GLY A 416 8.04 -13.40 7.21
CA GLY A 416 7.10 -12.92 8.21
C GLY A 416 5.73 -12.64 7.59
N TYR A 417 5.68 -11.61 6.76
CA TYR A 417 4.53 -11.08 6.03
C TYR A 417 4.99 -10.49 4.69
N VAL A 418 4.89 -11.27 3.61
CA VAL A 418 5.14 -10.77 2.24
C VAL A 418 4.16 -9.63 1.96
N HIS A 419 4.66 -8.40 1.96
CA HIS A 419 3.83 -7.22 2.19
C HIS A 419 3.63 -6.40 0.91
N GLN A 420 4.70 -5.87 0.32
CA GLN A 420 4.68 -5.05 -0.88
C GLN A 420 5.98 -5.25 -1.69
N GLY A 421 5.93 -4.88 -2.97
CA GLY A 421 7.12 -4.77 -3.78
C GLY A 421 6.89 -3.99 -5.06
N TRP A 422 7.98 -3.70 -5.78
CA TRP A 422 7.96 -2.89 -6.98
C TRP A 422 8.97 -3.39 -8.02
N LEU A 423 8.57 -3.38 -9.29
CA LEU A 423 9.39 -3.73 -10.44
C LEU A 423 10.43 -2.65 -10.72
N SER A 424 11.61 -3.06 -11.19
CA SER A 424 12.55 -2.20 -11.90
C SER A 424 11.89 -1.65 -13.18
N GLU A 425 12.39 -0.51 -13.70
CA GLU A 425 11.80 0.14 -14.88
C GLU A 425 11.88 -0.72 -16.15
N ASP A 426 12.84 -1.64 -16.21
CA ASP A 426 12.95 -2.65 -17.28
C ASP A 426 12.12 -3.92 -17.00
N HIS A 427 11.34 -3.95 -15.92
CA HIS A 427 10.47 -5.04 -15.47
C HIS A 427 11.20 -6.39 -15.28
N ARG A 428 12.52 -6.39 -15.13
CA ARG A 428 13.30 -7.60 -14.92
C ARG A 428 13.40 -7.98 -13.44
N TYR A 429 13.59 -7.01 -12.56
CA TYR A 429 13.77 -7.27 -11.14
C TYR A 429 12.53 -6.84 -10.37
N PHE A 430 12.18 -7.59 -9.33
CA PHE A 430 11.14 -7.20 -8.38
C PHE A 430 11.76 -7.10 -6.99
N TYR A 431 11.67 -5.90 -6.42
CA TYR A 431 12.17 -5.59 -5.09
C TYR A 431 11.03 -5.72 -4.11
N GLN A 432 11.19 -6.53 -3.06
CA GLN A 432 10.11 -6.91 -2.16
C GLN A 432 10.54 -6.70 -0.70
N ASN A 433 9.63 -6.17 0.12
CA ASN A 433 9.74 -6.10 1.57
C ASN A 433 9.00 -7.25 2.28
N ASP A 434 9.25 -7.40 3.58
CA ASP A 434 8.60 -8.37 4.46
C ASP A 434 8.35 -7.75 5.85
N GLU A 435 7.19 -7.11 5.99
CA GLU A 435 6.85 -6.22 7.11
C GLU A 435 6.79 -6.88 8.51
N ALA A 436 7.03 -8.19 8.60
CA ALA A 436 7.00 -8.87 9.89
C ALA A 436 8.21 -9.77 10.16
N ASP A 437 9.19 -9.86 9.27
CA ASP A 437 10.31 -10.77 9.47
C ASP A 437 11.27 -10.32 10.59
N GLU A 438 11.46 -9.01 10.81
CA GLU A 438 12.22 -8.50 11.96
C GLU A 438 11.38 -8.61 13.24
N TYR A 439 10.09 -8.22 13.17
CA TYR A 439 9.17 -8.26 14.31
C TYR A 439 8.98 -9.67 14.87
N THR A 440 8.94 -10.67 14.00
CA THR A 440 8.82 -12.09 14.37
C THR A 440 10.17 -12.78 14.58
N ASN A 441 11.28 -12.03 14.58
CA ASN A 441 12.65 -12.49 14.78
C ASN A 441 13.10 -13.59 13.78
N GLN A 442 12.56 -13.59 12.56
CA GLN A 442 13.07 -14.43 11.47
C GLN A 442 14.41 -13.88 10.96
N VAL A 443 14.54 -12.56 10.92
CA VAL A 443 15.78 -11.85 10.63
C VAL A 443 16.08 -10.82 11.72
N SER A 444 17.33 -10.39 11.80
CA SER A 444 17.79 -9.42 12.81
C SER A 444 17.96 -8.00 12.27
N ARG A 445 17.77 -7.81 10.97
CA ARG A 445 18.00 -6.56 10.27
C ARG A 445 16.97 -6.37 9.16
N THR A 446 16.63 -5.12 8.89
CA THR A 446 15.83 -4.68 7.75
C THR A 446 16.23 -5.42 6.48
N ARG A 447 15.31 -6.08 5.78
CA ARG A 447 15.64 -6.96 4.64
C ARG A 447 14.79 -6.71 3.40
N MET A 448 15.42 -6.26 2.33
CA MET A 448 14.82 -6.24 0.99
C MET A 448 15.26 -7.46 0.18
N LEU A 449 14.30 -8.12 -0.47
CA LEU A 449 14.54 -9.26 -1.36
C LEU A 449 14.54 -8.80 -2.81
N VAL A 450 15.43 -9.39 -3.62
CA VAL A 450 15.56 -9.09 -5.06
C VAL A 450 15.26 -10.34 -5.87
N TRP A 451 14.13 -10.35 -6.56
CA TRP A 451 13.73 -11.41 -7.47
C TRP A 451 14.17 -11.10 -8.90
N ASP A 452 14.84 -12.05 -9.56
CA ASP A 452 15.07 -12.01 -11.01
C ASP A 452 13.87 -12.66 -11.72
N LEU A 453 13.17 -11.84 -12.49
CA LEU A 453 11.99 -12.17 -13.29
C LEU A 453 12.35 -12.24 -14.78
N THR A 454 13.55 -12.73 -15.11
CA THR A 454 13.94 -13.03 -16.50
C THR A 454 12.99 -14.02 -17.16
N ASP A 455 12.44 -14.94 -16.37
CA ASP A 455 11.42 -15.92 -16.72
C ASP A 455 10.28 -15.77 -15.69
N LEU A 456 9.09 -15.36 -16.14
CA LEU A 456 7.95 -15.14 -15.24
C LEU A 456 7.33 -16.47 -14.76
N ASP A 457 7.61 -17.59 -15.43
CA ASP A 457 7.16 -18.92 -15.02
C ASP A 457 8.05 -19.53 -13.92
N ASP A 458 9.29 -19.05 -13.77
CA ASP A 458 10.25 -19.49 -12.73
C ASP A 458 11.01 -18.32 -12.07
N PRO A 459 10.35 -17.48 -11.24
CA PRO A 459 11.01 -16.40 -10.52
C PRO A 459 12.10 -16.91 -9.57
N VAL A 460 13.29 -16.29 -9.62
CA VAL A 460 14.44 -16.68 -8.79
C VAL A 460 14.76 -15.61 -7.77
N LEU A 461 14.85 -15.97 -6.48
CA LEU A 461 15.42 -15.07 -5.47
C LEU A 461 16.93 -14.92 -5.73
N ALA A 462 17.33 -13.78 -6.28
CA ALA A 462 18.68 -13.56 -6.79
C ALA A 462 19.60 -12.93 -5.74
N ALA A 463 19.08 -12.06 -4.87
CA ALA A 463 19.83 -11.42 -3.81
C ALA A 463 18.96 -11.02 -2.63
N GLU A 464 19.62 -10.74 -1.50
CA GLU A 464 19.03 -10.08 -0.33
C GLU A 464 19.89 -8.86 0.02
N HIS A 465 19.25 -7.73 0.28
CA HIS A 465 19.89 -6.53 0.78
C HIS A 465 19.51 -6.33 2.26
N LEU A 466 20.52 -6.28 3.13
CA LEU A 466 20.33 -6.11 4.58
C LEU A 466 20.75 -4.72 5.02
N GLY A 467 19.82 -4.00 5.64
CA GLY A 467 20.06 -2.72 6.28
C GLY A 467 20.96 -2.81 7.53
N PRO A 468 21.28 -1.67 8.16
CA PRO A 468 22.16 -1.62 9.32
C PRO A 468 21.42 -1.80 10.67
N THR A 469 20.10 -1.62 10.71
CA THR A 469 19.27 -1.68 11.93
C THR A 469 18.27 -2.84 11.88
N GLY A 470 17.58 -3.09 13.00
CA GLY A 470 16.46 -4.04 13.10
C GLY A 470 15.09 -3.38 12.97
N ALA A 471 15.02 -2.18 12.37
CA ALA A 471 13.75 -1.53 12.11
C ALA A 471 12.97 -2.30 11.04
N ILE A 472 11.64 -2.23 11.12
CA ILE A 472 10.74 -2.94 10.21
C ILE A 472 10.75 -2.23 8.86
N ASP A 473 10.91 -2.99 7.78
CA ASP A 473 10.77 -2.50 6.42
C ASP A 473 9.29 -2.36 6.02
N HIS A 474 9.00 -1.53 5.02
CA HIS A 474 7.62 -1.29 4.58
C HIS A 474 7.66 -0.82 3.11
N ASN A 475 6.79 0.09 2.70
CA ASN A 475 6.64 0.46 1.30
C ASN A 475 7.93 0.96 0.63
N LEU A 476 8.25 0.36 -0.53
CA LEU A 476 9.33 0.77 -1.42
C LEU A 476 8.82 1.04 -2.82
N TYR A 477 9.43 2.03 -3.49
CA TYR A 477 9.09 2.43 -4.85
C TYR A 477 10.34 2.65 -5.68
N VAL A 478 10.34 2.16 -6.92
CA VAL A 478 11.45 2.35 -7.87
C VAL A 478 11.18 3.60 -8.72
N HIS A 479 12.15 4.49 -8.80
CA HIS A 479 12.13 5.64 -9.71
C HIS A 479 13.54 6.06 -10.13
N GLU A 480 13.76 6.14 -11.44
CA GLU A 480 15.02 6.58 -12.06
C GLU A 480 16.27 5.81 -11.58
N GLY A 481 16.16 4.49 -11.43
CA GLY A 481 17.26 3.64 -10.96
C GLY A 481 17.56 3.80 -9.47
N LEU A 482 16.64 4.39 -8.71
CA LEU A 482 16.68 4.47 -7.25
C LEU A 482 15.48 3.73 -6.64
N ILE A 483 15.67 3.17 -5.44
CA ILE A 483 14.58 2.73 -4.57
C ILE A 483 14.41 3.75 -3.45
N TYR A 484 13.19 4.24 -3.28
CA TYR A 484 12.76 5.03 -2.13
C TYR A 484 12.02 4.12 -1.16
N HIS A 485 12.66 3.78 -0.05
CA HIS A 485 12.22 2.74 0.88
C HIS A 485 11.86 3.34 2.24
N SER A 486 10.57 3.31 2.60
CA SER A 486 10.10 3.65 3.95
C SER A 486 10.33 2.48 4.90
N ASN A 487 11.01 2.73 6.00
CA ASN A 487 11.41 1.73 7.00
C ASN A 487 10.98 2.20 8.39
N TYR A 488 9.68 2.46 8.61
CA TYR A 488 9.11 2.85 9.90
C TYR A 488 10.02 3.78 10.74
N THR A 489 10.59 3.27 11.84
CA THR A 489 11.42 4.02 12.79
C THR A 489 12.79 4.41 12.26
N PHE A 490 13.22 3.81 11.15
CA PHE A 490 14.47 4.11 10.45
C PHE A 490 14.28 5.11 9.30
N GLY A 491 13.06 5.65 9.12
CA GLY A 491 12.77 6.70 8.15
C GLY A 491 12.79 6.22 6.70
N VAL A 492 13.04 7.15 5.78
CA VAL A 492 13.18 6.83 4.35
C VAL A 492 14.64 6.64 3.98
N ARG A 493 14.92 5.58 3.22
CA ARG A 493 16.25 5.19 2.71
C ARG A 493 16.20 5.23 1.19
N ILE A 494 17.23 5.79 0.56
CA ILE A 494 17.33 5.90 -0.89
C ILE A 494 18.49 5.04 -1.36
N LEU A 495 18.20 4.01 -2.13
CA LEU A 495 19.17 3.03 -2.62
C LEU A 495 19.36 3.17 -4.14
N ASP A 496 20.59 3.31 -4.61
CA ASP A 496 20.97 3.17 -6.01
C ASP A 496 20.96 1.69 -6.40
N ILE A 497 20.24 1.37 -7.48
CA ILE A 497 20.07 0.01 -8.03
C ILE A 497 20.62 -0.13 -9.46
N THR A 498 21.59 0.71 -9.84
CA THR A 498 22.35 0.56 -11.10
C THR A 498 23.02 -0.82 -11.19
N ASP A 499 23.41 -1.39 -10.04
CA ASP A 499 23.65 -2.82 -9.88
C ASP A 499 22.49 -3.44 -9.07
N PRO A 500 21.48 -4.03 -9.74
CA PRO A 500 20.26 -4.53 -9.10
C PRO A 500 20.48 -5.53 -7.97
N LEU A 501 21.58 -6.29 -8.04
CA LEU A 501 21.91 -7.32 -7.06
C LEU A 501 22.76 -6.78 -5.90
N ASN A 502 23.27 -5.55 -6.01
CA ASN A 502 24.05 -4.89 -4.96
C ASN A 502 23.57 -3.45 -4.72
N PRO A 503 22.32 -3.25 -4.23
CA PRO A 503 21.81 -1.91 -3.92
C PRO A 503 22.72 -1.17 -2.93
N ARG A 504 22.96 0.13 -3.18
CA ARG A 504 23.78 1.00 -2.31
C ARG A 504 22.99 2.20 -1.83
N GLU A 505 23.00 2.46 -0.52
CA GLU A 505 22.43 3.69 0.01
C GLU A 505 23.19 4.93 -0.52
N VAL A 506 22.43 5.89 -1.05
CA VAL A 506 22.90 7.19 -1.56
C VAL A 506 22.30 8.39 -0.81
N GLY A 507 21.37 8.14 0.10
CA GLY A 507 20.82 9.15 0.98
C GLY A 507 19.74 8.59 1.91
N TYR A 508 19.43 9.34 2.95
CA TYR A 508 18.35 9.01 3.87
C TYR A 508 17.79 10.25 4.55
N PHE A 509 16.56 10.12 5.05
CA PHE A 509 15.94 11.09 5.94
C PHE A 509 15.17 10.37 7.05
N ASP A 510 15.59 10.59 8.29
CA ASP A 510 14.99 9.94 9.46
C ASP A 510 13.87 10.81 10.02
N THR A 511 12.63 10.31 9.94
CA THR A 511 11.45 11.01 10.47
C THR A 511 11.25 10.81 11.97
N VAL A 512 11.90 9.80 12.57
CA VAL A 512 11.78 9.40 13.99
C VAL A 512 13.17 9.41 14.67
N PRO A 513 13.76 10.59 14.88
CA PRO A 513 15.12 10.73 15.40
C PRO A 513 15.35 10.19 16.82
N GLU A 514 14.28 9.85 17.53
CA GLU A 514 14.32 9.39 18.91
C GLU A 514 14.78 7.94 19.07
N HIS A 515 14.48 7.06 18.10
CA HIS A 515 14.80 5.63 18.16
C HIS A 515 14.58 4.91 16.82
N ASP A 516 15.22 3.76 16.69
CA ASP A 516 15.21 2.84 15.54
C ASP A 516 14.74 1.43 15.96
N GLU A 517 13.80 1.39 16.91
CA GLU A 517 13.19 0.16 17.44
C GLU A 517 12.38 -0.63 16.38
N THR A 518 12.30 -1.95 16.56
CA THR A 518 11.46 -2.86 15.77
C THR A 518 9.97 -2.67 16.08
N ASN A 519 9.38 -1.59 15.59
CA ASN A 519 7.96 -1.30 15.71
C ASN A 519 7.42 -0.56 14.47
N PHE A 520 6.10 -0.44 14.39
CA PHE A 520 5.40 0.10 13.23
C PHE A 520 5.18 1.62 13.31
N ASP A 521 5.94 2.38 14.11
CA ASP A 521 5.85 3.85 14.15
C ASP A 521 6.85 4.50 13.19
N GLY A 522 6.56 5.70 12.71
CA GLY A 522 7.42 6.43 11.77
C GLY A 522 6.97 6.36 10.32
N SER A 523 7.92 6.32 9.39
CA SER A 523 7.74 6.42 7.94
C SER A 523 6.86 5.29 7.42
N TRP A 524 5.62 5.61 7.03
CA TRP A 524 4.67 4.66 6.45
C TRP A 524 4.95 4.48 4.96
N SER A 525 4.88 5.54 4.16
CA SER A 525 5.02 5.40 2.70
C SER A 525 5.65 6.64 2.09
N THR A 526 6.06 6.52 0.84
CA THR A 526 6.72 7.58 0.08
C THR A 526 6.20 7.64 -1.36
N TYR A 527 6.21 8.83 -1.96
CA TYR A 527 5.88 9.02 -3.37
C TYR A 527 6.99 9.83 -4.05
N PRO A 528 7.81 9.20 -4.92
CA PRO A 528 8.98 9.82 -5.54
C PRO A 528 8.79 10.36 -6.96
N TYR A 529 7.57 10.33 -7.53
CA TYR A 529 7.36 10.50 -8.97
C TYR A 529 7.10 11.94 -9.44
N PHE A 530 7.41 12.96 -8.64
CA PHE A 530 7.19 14.36 -9.04
C PHE A 530 8.31 14.85 -9.98
N GLU A 531 7.91 15.48 -11.10
CA GLU A 531 8.85 16.03 -12.10
C GLU A 531 9.77 17.11 -11.53
N SER A 532 9.36 17.77 -10.44
CA SER A 532 10.19 18.75 -9.74
C SER A 532 11.40 18.16 -8.99
N GLY A 533 11.50 16.83 -8.95
CA GLY A 533 12.48 16.08 -8.15
C GLY A 533 12.20 16.14 -6.65
N LEU A 534 11.01 16.58 -6.25
CA LEU A 534 10.52 16.41 -4.90
C LEU A 534 10.05 14.97 -4.70
N PHE A 535 10.12 14.51 -3.46
CA PHE A 535 9.39 13.33 -3.05
C PHE A 535 8.75 13.61 -1.69
N VAL A 536 7.67 12.89 -1.41
CA VAL A 536 6.91 13.09 -0.18
C VAL A 536 6.90 11.82 0.65
N VAL A 537 6.78 11.98 1.97
CA VAL A 537 6.78 10.88 2.93
C VAL A 537 5.69 11.14 3.96
N THR A 538 4.86 10.14 4.24
CA THR A 538 4.03 10.12 5.44
C THR A 538 4.77 9.43 6.56
N SER A 539 4.77 10.05 7.74
CA SER A 539 5.24 9.44 8.97
C SER A 539 4.12 9.50 9.99
N LYS A 540 3.71 8.33 10.51
CA LYS A 540 2.41 8.12 11.19
C LYS A 540 2.03 9.23 12.14
N LYS A 541 2.92 9.61 13.06
CA LYS A 541 2.66 10.62 14.11
C LYS A 541 3.27 11.98 13.76
N GLU A 542 4.26 12.02 12.87
CA GLU A 542 5.07 13.19 12.58
C GLU A 542 4.50 14.03 11.42
N GLY A 543 3.60 13.45 10.63
CA GLY A 543 2.86 14.10 9.55
C GLY A 543 3.50 13.91 8.16
N LEU A 544 3.32 14.91 7.30
CA LEU A 544 3.86 14.93 5.94
C LEU A 544 5.24 15.59 5.92
N PHE A 545 6.19 14.95 5.25
CA PHE A 545 7.48 15.52 4.87
C PHE A 545 7.54 15.69 3.36
N VAL A 546 8.08 16.81 2.91
CA VAL A 546 8.41 17.11 1.52
C VAL A 546 9.93 17.22 1.46
N LEU A 547 10.54 16.36 0.67
CA LEU A 547 11.98 16.11 0.67
C LEU A 547 12.56 16.24 -0.73
N ARG A 548 13.88 16.39 -0.82
CA ARG A 548 14.62 16.41 -2.08
C ARG A 548 15.97 15.73 -1.91
N LEU A 549 16.29 14.79 -2.79
CA LEU A 549 17.63 14.22 -2.89
C LEU A 549 18.57 15.22 -3.57
N ARG A 550 19.76 15.47 -3.00
CA ARG A 550 20.77 16.34 -3.59
C ARG A 550 21.44 15.61 -4.76
N GLN A 551 21.51 16.27 -5.92
CA GLN A 551 22.23 15.73 -7.07
C GLN A 551 23.74 15.70 -6.78
N GLY A 552 24.37 14.52 -6.88
CA GLY A 552 25.82 14.33 -6.75
C GLY A 552 26.33 14.03 -5.34
N ALA A 553 25.50 13.47 -4.47
CA ALA A 553 25.92 12.84 -3.21
C ALA A 553 26.61 11.50 -3.48
#